data_AF-A0A6G1JWG1-F1
#
_entry.id   AF-A0A6G1JWG1-F1
#
_cell.length_a   1.000
_cell.length_b   1.000
_cell.length_c   1.000
_cell.angle_alpha   90.00
_cell.angle_beta   90.00
_cell.angle_gamma   90.00
#
_symmetry.space_group_name_H-M   'P 1'
#
loop_
_entity.id
_entity.type
_entity.pdbx_description
1 polymer ?
#
loop_
_entity_poly.entity_id
_entity_poly.type
_entity_poly.pdbx_seq_one_letter_code
_entity_poly.pdbx_strand_id
1 'polypeptide(L)'
;MEQKRKKLRGKEYITAGLATVATIHAAHGVYSSMEASEGRRKLVSEGEMTPEEARKRKSKNMLQDAAAVGIAALGIKSAFSEWKEMTEQRKDVKELETRRRKRRKARERREKEARHNASGGGQNMMANPYAYPVAANPYPTIYADANPYGAASYGVPPPPIGAPPPARY
;
A
#
# COMPACT_ATOMS: atom_id res chain seq x y z
N MET A 1 4.04 -6.04 4.45
CA MET A 1 3.99 -4.58 4.20
C MET A 1 4.67 -4.22 2.89
N GLU A 2 5.84 -4.79 2.59
CA GLU A 2 6.57 -4.51 1.34
C GLU A 2 5.79 -4.84 0.06
N GLN A 3 5.15 -6.01 -0.02
CA GLN A 3 4.32 -6.38 -1.18
C GLN A 3 3.16 -5.38 -1.43
N LYS A 4 2.49 -4.91 -0.36
CA LYS A 4 1.44 -3.89 -0.47
C LYS A 4 1.98 -2.56 -1.02
N ARG A 5 3.20 -2.18 -0.61
CA ARG A 5 3.87 -0.97 -1.14
C ARG A 5 4.23 -1.10 -2.61
N LYS A 6 4.75 -2.26 -3.03
CA LYS A 6 5.07 -2.51 -4.44
C LYS A 6 3.81 -2.44 -5.31
N LYS A 7 2.69 -3.01 -4.84
CA LYS A 7 1.39 -2.92 -5.53
C LYS A 7 0.88 -1.48 -5.64
N LEU A 8 0.94 -0.70 -4.55
CA LEU A 8 0.56 0.72 -4.57
C LEU A 8 1.41 1.53 -5.56
N ARG A 9 2.74 1.35 -5.55
CA ARG A 9 3.63 2.03 -6.49
C ARG A 9 3.37 1.65 -7.94
N GLY A 10 3.08 0.37 -8.21
CA GLY A 10 2.71 -0.08 -9.55
C GLY A 10 1.44 0.61 -10.06
N LYS A 11 0.41 0.69 -9.23
CA LYS A 11 -0.83 1.42 -9.56
C LYS A 11 -0.55 2.89 -9.84
N GLU A 12 0.28 3.55 -9.03
CA GLU A 12 0.64 4.97 -9.22
C GLU A 12 1.32 5.25 -10.54
N TYR A 13 2.25 4.40 -10.96
CA TYR A 13 2.92 4.59 -12.25
C TYR A 13 1.96 4.40 -13.42
N ILE A 14 1.02 3.46 -13.32
CA ILE A 14 0.00 3.26 -14.36
C ILE A 14 -0.96 4.46 -14.41
N THR A 15 -1.53 4.85 -13.27
CA THR A 15 -2.45 5.99 -13.17
C THR A 15 -1.78 7.28 -13.64
N ALA A 16 -0.55 7.56 -13.20
CA ALA A 16 0.21 8.75 -13.61
C ALA A 16 0.60 8.71 -15.10
N GLY A 17 1.02 7.54 -15.61
CA GLY A 17 1.35 7.36 -17.02
C GLY A 17 0.15 7.60 -17.93
N LEU A 18 -1.00 7.00 -17.60
CA LEU A 18 -2.25 7.20 -18.34
C LEU A 18 -2.69 8.67 -18.34
N ALA A 19 -2.66 9.34 -17.18
CA ALA A 19 -3.00 10.76 -17.07
C ALA A 19 -2.07 11.64 -17.93
N THR A 20 -0.78 11.31 -17.98
CA THR A 20 0.22 12.04 -18.77
C THR A 20 -0.09 11.93 -20.27
N VAL A 21 -0.31 10.70 -20.77
CA VAL A 21 -0.65 10.48 -22.17
C VAL A 21 -1.95 11.19 -22.56
N ALA A 22 -2.99 11.10 -21.72
CA ALA A 22 -4.25 11.80 -21.95
C ALA A 22 -4.06 13.32 -22.03
N THR A 23 -3.21 13.88 -21.17
CA THR A 23 -2.91 15.32 -21.18
C THR A 23 -2.19 15.73 -22.45
N ILE A 24 -1.18 14.96 -22.88
CA ILE A 24 -0.46 15.22 -24.14
C ILE A 24 -1.44 15.11 -25.31
N HIS A 25 -2.35 14.14 -25.32
CA HIS A 25 -3.32 13.96 -26.39
C HIS A 25 -4.27 15.16 -26.53
N ALA A 26 -4.77 15.69 -25.41
CA ALA A 26 -5.59 16.89 -25.40
C ALA A 26 -4.81 18.12 -25.88
N ALA A 27 -3.59 18.32 -25.38
CA ALA A 27 -2.75 19.45 -25.75
C ALA A 27 -2.37 19.43 -27.24
N HIS A 28 -1.98 18.27 -27.76
CA HIS A 28 -1.56 18.10 -29.15
C HIS A 28 -2.71 18.36 -30.13
N GLY A 29 -3.92 17.87 -29.84
CA GLY A 29 -5.09 18.11 -30.69
C GLY A 29 -5.42 19.60 -30.80
N VAL A 30 -5.48 20.29 -29.65
CA VAL A 30 -5.76 21.74 -29.60
C VAL A 30 -4.70 22.53 -30.38
N TYR A 31 -3.42 22.22 -30.18
CA TYR A 31 -2.33 22.91 -30.87
C TYR A 31 -2.39 22.70 -32.39
N SER A 32 -2.54 21.45 -32.84
CA SER A 32 -2.66 21.11 -34.27
C SER A 32 -3.86 21.82 -34.92
N SER A 33 -4.97 21.96 -34.18
CA SER A 33 -6.16 22.66 -34.64
C SER A 33 -5.96 24.17 -34.77
N MET A 34 -5.17 24.76 -33.87
CA MET A 34 -4.76 26.17 -33.96
C MET A 34 -3.93 26.41 -35.24
N GLU A 35 -2.90 25.62 -35.49
CA GLU A 35 -2.10 25.73 -36.72
C GLU A 35 -2.96 25.56 -37.98
N ALA A 36 -3.85 24.56 -38.00
CA ALA A 36 -4.77 24.35 -39.11
C ALA A 36 -5.75 25.52 -39.29
N SER A 37 -6.09 26.24 -38.22
CA SER A 37 -6.95 27.43 -38.27
C SER A 37 -6.25 28.62 -38.92
N GLU A 38 -4.98 28.85 -38.58
CA GLU A 38 -4.14 29.87 -39.19
C GLU A 38 -3.92 29.60 -40.68
N GLY A 39 -3.57 28.35 -41.03
CA GLY A 39 -3.42 27.92 -42.42
C GLY A 39 -4.70 28.11 -43.25
N ARG A 40 -5.88 27.77 -42.69
CA ARG A 40 -7.16 28.02 -43.37
C ARG A 40 -7.43 29.50 -43.59
N ARG A 41 -7.13 30.37 -42.60
CA ARG A 41 -7.32 31.82 -42.76
C ARG A 41 -6.47 32.36 -43.90
N LYS A 42 -5.22 31.90 -44.00
CA LYS A 42 -4.30 32.30 -45.07
C LYS A 42 -4.81 31.86 -46.45
N LEU A 43 -5.20 30.59 -46.60
CA LEU A 43 -5.73 30.07 -47.87
C LEU A 43 -7.01 30.79 -48.33
N VAL A 44 -7.87 31.20 -47.39
CA VAL A 44 -9.05 32.02 -47.72
C VAL A 44 -8.64 33.43 -48.16
N SER A 45 -7.63 34.03 -47.53
CA SER A 45 -7.14 35.36 -47.92
C SER A 45 -6.41 35.38 -49.27
N GLU A 46 -5.73 34.29 -49.62
CA GLU A 46 -5.03 34.11 -50.89
C GLU A 46 -5.99 33.70 -52.04
N GLY A 47 -7.25 33.42 -51.72
CA GLY A 47 -8.27 32.99 -52.69
C GLY A 47 -8.16 31.52 -53.11
N GLU A 48 -7.22 30.76 -52.56
CA GLU A 48 -7.04 29.33 -52.82
C GLU A 48 -8.11 28.45 -52.17
N MET A 49 -8.81 28.96 -51.15
CA MET A 49 -9.92 28.26 -50.48
C MET A 49 -11.14 29.15 -50.34
N THR A 50 -12.32 28.60 -50.61
CA THR A 50 -13.57 29.33 -50.38
C THR A 50 -13.90 29.44 -48.89
N PRO A 51 -14.55 30.53 -48.43
CA PRO A 51 -14.96 30.67 -47.04
C PRO A 51 -15.88 29.54 -46.53
N GLU A 52 -16.71 28.97 -47.40
CA GLU A 52 -17.59 27.86 -47.05
C GLU A 52 -16.81 26.57 -46.77
N GLU A 53 -15.82 26.27 -47.62
CA GLU A 53 -14.96 25.11 -47.41
C GLU A 53 -14.14 25.23 -46.13
N ALA A 54 -13.63 26.44 -45.83
CA ALA A 54 -12.93 26.72 -44.59
C ALA A 54 -13.82 26.49 -43.35
N ARG A 55 -15.09 26.88 -43.41
CA ARG A 55 -16.07 26.64 -42.33
C ARG A 55 -16.33 25.14 -42.15
N LYS A 56 -16.48 24.38 -43.24
CA LYS A 56 -16.68 22.93 -43.19
C LYS A 56 -15.49 22.22 -42.54
N ARG A 57 -14.26 22.57 -42.94
CA ARG A 57 -13.03 22.02 -42.35
C ARG A 57 -12.89 22.42 -40.87
N LYS A 58 -13.23 23.66 -40.51
CA LYS A 58 -13.23 24.11 -39.10
C LYS A 58 -14.17 23.29 -38.24
N SER A 59 -15.42 23.10 -38.66
CA SER A 59 -16.41 22.34 -37.88
C SER A 59 -15.97 20.89 -37.69
N LYS A 60 -15.37 20.27 -38.71
CA LYS A 60 -14.84 18.90 -38.62
C LYS A 60 -13.71 18.80 -37.59
N ASN A 61 -12.72 19.70 -37.64
CA ASN A 61 -11.60 19.69 -36.69
C ASN A 61 -12.10 19.95 -35.27
N MET A 62 -12.97 20.94 -35.09
CA MET A 62 -13.50 21.30 -33.78
C MET A 62 -14.28 20.13 -33.13
N LEU A 63 -15.01 19.34 -33.93
CA LEU A 63 -15.66 18.12 -33.45
C LEU A 63 -14.63 17.06 -33.01
N GLN A 64 -13.58 16.85 -33.80
CA GLN A 64 -12.51 15.89 -33.46
C GLN A 64 -11.76 16.30 -32.20
N ASP A 65 -11.42 17.58 -32.06
CA ASP A 65 -10.74 18.12 -30.88
C ASP A 65 -11.63 18.02 -29.65
N ALA A 66 -12.91 18.38 -29.77
CA ALA A 66 -13.86 18.27 -28.67
C ALA A 66 -14.01 16.81 -28.20
N ALA A 67 -14.07 15.86 -29.14
CA ALA A 67 -14.11 14.43 -28.81
C ALA A 67 -12.80 13.97 -28.13
N ALA A 68 -11.64 14.35 -28.67
CA ALA A 68 -10.34 14.01 -28.11
C ALA A 68 -10.15 14.57 -26.70
N VAL A 69 -10.49 15.85 -26.48
CA VAL A 69 -10.46 16.50 -25.17
C VAL A 69 -11.48 15.86 -24.23
N GLY A 70 -12.67 15.50 -24.70
CA GLY A 70 -13.69 14.81 -23.91
C GLY A 70 -13.19 13.46 -23.38
N ILE A 71 -12.59 12.63 -24.25
CA ILE A 71 -12.01 11.34 -23.87
C ILE A 71 -10.85 11.55 -22.89
N ALA A 72 -9.95 12.49 -23.17
CA ALA A 72 -8.84 12.81 -22.29
C ALA A 72 -9.31 13.28 -20.91
N ALA A 73 -10.33 14.14 -20.85
CA ALA A 73 -10.91 14.61 -19.60
C ALA A 73 -11.51 13.48 -18.78
N LEU A 74 -12.18 12.51 -19.41
CA LEU A 74 -12.67 11.31 -18.74
C LEU A 74 -11.51 10.45 -18.19
N GLY A 75 -10.45 10.26 -18.98
CA GLY A 75 -9.25 9.54 -18.55
C GLY A 75 -8.55 10.20 -17.36
N ILE A 76 -8.35 11.52 -17.42
CA ILE A 76 -7.75 12.32 -16.36
C ILE A 76 -8.64 12.29 -15.11
N LYS A 77 -9.96 12.42 -15.25
CA LYS A 77 -10.90 12.37 -14.12
C LYS A 77 -10.82 11.03 -13.39
N SER A 78 -10.85 9.92 -14.13
CA SER A 78 -10.72 8.57 -13.54
C SER A 78 -9.38 8.40 -12.83
N ALA A 79 -8.29 8.81 -13.46
CA ALA A 79 -6.96 8.77 -12.86
C ALA A 79 -6.86 9.62 -11.59
N PHE A 80 -7.50 10.79 -11.57
CA PHE A 80 -7.52 11.66 -10.40
C PHE A 80 -8.27 11.03 -9.22
N SER A 81 -9.41 10.38 -9.46
CA SER A 81 -10.12 9.66 -8.41
C SER A 81 -9.31 8.50 -7.82
N GLU A 82 -8.66 7.70 -8.67
CA GLU A 82 -7.80 6.59 -8.21
C GLU A 82 -6.60 7.10 -7.41
N TRP A 83 -6.00 8.20 -7.84
CA TRP A 83 -4.88 8.80 -7.12
C TRP A 83 -5.30 9.30 -5.73
N LYS A 84 -6.49 9.89 -5.60
CA LYS A 84 -7.01 10.30 -4.29
C LYS A 84 -7.13 9.11 -3.34
N GLU A 85 -7.71 8.00 -3.80
CA GLU A 85 -7.82 6.76 -3.02
C GLU A 85 -6.45 6.20 -2.62
N MET A 86 -5.49 6.16 -3.56
CA MET A 86 -4.12 5.70 -3.25
C MET A 86 -3.41 6.61 -2.24
N THR A 87 -3.69 7.91 -2.26
CA THR A 87 -3.12 8.86 -1.31
C THR A 87 -3.61 8.58 0.11
N GLU A 88 -4.87 8.20 0.28
CA GLU A 88 -5.43 7.75 1.55
C GLU A 88 -4.80 6.42 2.00
N GLN A 89 -4.75 5.43 1.11
CA GLN A 89 -4.10 4.14 1.41
C GLN A 89 -2.61 4.29 1.79
N ARG A 90 -1.90 5.24 1.19
CA ARG A 90 -0.52 5.59 1.57
C ARG A 90 -0.45 6.13 3.00
N LYS A 91 -1.39 6.99 3.40
CA LYS A 91 -1.45 7.54 4.77
C LYS A 91 -1.66 6.41 5.78
N ASP A 92 -2.59 5.51 5.53
CA ASP A 92 -2.87 4.38 6.43
C ASP A 92 -1.65 3.45 6.59
N VAL A 93 -1.01 3.10 5.47
CA VAL A 93 0.21 2.28 5.48
C VAL A 93 1.35 2.96 6.24
N LYS A 94 1.48 4.29 6.09
CA LYS A 94 2.48 5.09 6.82
C LYS A 94 2.16 5.15 8.31
N GLU A 95 0.91 5.36 8.68
CA GLU A 95 0.49 5.38 10.08
C GLU A 95 0.76 4.03 10.75
N LEU A 96 0.35 2.93 10.12
CA LEU A 96 0.60 1.58 10.62
C LEU A 96 2.09 1.29 10.79
N GLU A 97 2.93 1.71 9.84
CA GLU A 97 4.38 1.56 9.95
C GLU A 97 4.95 2.40 11.09
N THR A 98 4.55 3.67 11.22
CA THR A 98 5.04 4.53 12.30
C THR A 98 4.65 3.98 13.67
N ARG A 99 3.42 3.46 13.82
CA ARG A 99 2.96 2.80 15.04
C ARG A 99 3.77 1.54 15.35
N ARG A 100 4.04 0.68 14.36
CA ARG A 100 4.91 -0.50 14.52
C ARG A 100 6.34 -0.12 14.88
N ARG A 101 6.91 0.91 14.23
CA ARG A 101 8.26 1.41 14.50
C ARG A 101 8.37 1.99 15.91
N LYS A 102 7.37 2.75 16.37
CA LYS A 102 7.29 3.27 17.75
C LYS A 102 7.25 2.13 18.77
N ARG A 103 6.40 1.12 18.55
CA ARG A 103 6.31 -0.07 19.42
C ARG A 103 7.64 -0.85 19.47
N ARG A 104 8.30 -1.04 18.33
CA ARG A 104 9.61 -1.73 18.27
C ARG A 104 10.68 -0.96 19.03
N LYS A 105 10.80 0.36 18.81
CA LYS A 105 11.74 1.21 19.55
C LYS A 105 11.47 1.21 21.06
N ALA A 106 10.20 1.21 21.48
CA ALA A 106 9.85 1.14 22.89
C ALA A 106 10.27 -0.20 23.54
N ARG A 107 10.13 -1.33 22.82
CA ARG A 107 10.62 -2.64 23.28
C ARG A 107 12.15 -2.68 23.35
N GLU A 108 12.84 -2.25 22.29
CA GLU A 108 14.32 -2.16 22.27
C GLU A 108 14.86 -1.27 23.40
N ARG A 109 14.18 -0.16 23.71
CA ARG A 109 14.56 0.71 24.82
C ARG A 109 14.40 0.01 26.17
N ARG A 110 13.26 -0.66 26.42
CA ARG A 110 13.03 -1.43 27.64
C ARG A 110 14.03 -2.57 27.82
N GLU A 111 14.36 -3.28 26.74
CA GLU A 111 15.35 -4.36 26.77
C GLU A 111 16.76 -3.83 27.05
N LYS A 112 17.14 -2.68 26.47
CA LYS A 112 18.43 -2.03 26.79
C LYS A 112 18.49 -1.55 28.23
N GLU A 113 17.43 -0.94 28.74
CA GLU A 113 17.32 -0.51 30.15
C GLU A 113 17.39 -1.72 31.10
N ALA A 114 16.71 -2.83 30.79
CA ALA A 114 16.76 -4.07 31.57
C ALA A 114 18.17 -4.70 31.54
N ARG A 115 18.83 -4.74 30.39
CA ARG A 115 20.21 -5.24 30.26
C ARG A 115 21.20 -4.36 31.02
N HIS A 116 21.06 -3.04 30.98
CA HIS A 116 21.89 -2.10 31.72
C HIS A 116 21.70 -2.25 33.23
N ASN A 117 20.46 -2.39 33.71
CA ASN A 117 20.18 -2.67 35.13
C ASN A 117 20.72 -4.05 35.57
N ALA A 118 20.68 -5.06 34.70
CA ALA A 118 21.22 -6.38 35.00
C ALA A 118 22.75 -6.44 34.98
N SER A 119 23.43 -5.56 34.22
CA SER A 119 24.90 -5.53 34.11
C SER A 119 25.58 -4.51 35.03
N GLY A 120 24.87 -3.45 35.46
CA GLY A 120 25.35 -2.51 36.49
C GLY A 120 24.97 -2.89 37.92
N GLY A 121 24.17 -3.94 38.10
CA GLY A 121 23.59 -4.37 39.38
C GLY A 121 24.04 -5.76 39.81
N GLY A 122 25.34 -6.05 39.77
CA GLY A 122 25.93 -7.27 40.35
C GLY A 122 25.87 -7.33 41.88
N GLN A 123 24.93 -6.62 42.52
CA GLN A 123 24.92 -6.44 43.98
C GLN A 123 23.52 -6.10 44.51
N ASN A 124 22.46 -6.74 44.01
CA ASN A 124 21.19 -6.80 44.75
C ASN A 124 20.27 -7.92 44.21
N MET A 125 20.76 -9.15 44.30
CA MET A 125 19.90 -10.35 44.42
C MET A 125 19.28 -10.37 45.84
N MET A 126 18.60 -9.30 46.26
CA MET A 126 17.74 -9.34 47.43
C MET A 126 16.30 -9.46 46.97
N ALA A 127 15.87 -10.72 47.00
CA ALA A 127 14.56 -11.19 47.40
C ALA A 127 13.59 -10.06 47.81
N ASN A 128 12.55 -9.91 47.00
CA ASN A 128 11.39 -9.08 47.30
C ASN A 128 10.69 -9.66 48.56
N PRO A 129 10.69 -8.99 49.73
CA PRO A 129 10.18 -9.56 50.98
C PRO A 129 8.65 -9.69 51.04
N TYR A 130 7.93 -9.19 50.03
CA TYR A 130 6.47 -9.33 49.87
C TYR A 130 6.05 -10.35 48.79
N ALA A 131 6.99 -11.11 48.23
CA ALA A 131 6.64 -12.23 47.36
C ALA A 131 6.08 -13.37 48.22
N TYR A 132 4.76 -13.61 48.12
CA TYR A 132 4.12 -14.81 48.67
C TYR A 132 4.91 -16.06 48.22
N PRO A 133 5.26 -16.98 49.14
CA PRO A 133 6.01 -18.16 48.76
C PRO A 133 5.11 -19.09 47.95
N VAL A 134 5.27 -19.09 46.63
CA VAL A 134 4.88 -20.25 45.82
C VAL A 134 5.84 -21.36 46.21
N ALA A 135 5.28 -22.43 46.80
CA ALA A 135 6.02 -23.62 47.19
C ALA A 135 6.94 -24.06 46.05
N ALA A 136 8.22 -24.27 46.39
CA ALA A 136 9.21 -24.82 45.48
C ALA A 136 8.71 -26.18 45.00
N ASN A 137 8.23 -26.25 43.76
CA ASN A 137 7.84 -27.49 43.13
C ASN A 137 9.13 -28.30 42.87
N PRO A 138 9.29 -29.52 43.40
CA PRO A 138 10.55 -30.24 43.39
C PRO A 138 10.90 -30.90 42.04
N TYR A 139 10.24 -30.49 40.95
CA TYR A 139 10.45 -31.07 39.63
C TYR A 139 10.94 -30.01 38.63
N PRO A 140 12.06 -30.24 37.93
CA PRO A 140 12.60 -29.29 36.96
C PRO A 140 11.74 -29.35 35.69
N THR A 141 10.94 -28.32 35.44
CA THR A 141 10.16 -28.19 34.19
C THR A 141 10.86 -27.30 33.17
N ILE A 142 12.18 -27.50 32.99
CA ILE A 142 12.96 -26.78 32.00
C ILE A 142 13.39 -27.78 30.92
N TYR A 143 12.63 -27.86 29.83
CA TYR A 143 13.06 -28.56 28.62
C TYR A 143 13.99 -27.62 27.84
N ALA A 144 15.20 -28.11 27.54
CA ALA A 144 16.25 -27.35 26.83
C ALA A 144 15.94 -27.15 25.34
N ASP A 145 15.01 -27.91 24.78
CA ASP A 145 14.50 -27.76 23.42
C ASP A 145 12.98 -27.49 23.49
N ALA A 146 12.54 -26.34 23.00
CA ALA A 146 11.13 -25.93 23.09
C ALA A 146 10.20 -26.71 22.12
N ASN A 147 10.31 -28.05 22.06
CA ASN A 147 9.53 -28.91 21.18
C ASN A 147 8.40 -29.61 21.95
N PRO A 148 7.13 -29.21 21.79
CA PRO A 148 6.02 -29.70 22.60
C PRO A 148 5.59 -31.16 22.31
N TYR A 149 6.26 -31.85 21.38
CA TYR A 149 5.96 -33.24 21.01
C TYR A 149 7.13 -34.22 21.19
N GLY A 150 8.29 -33.75 21.68
CA GLY A 150 9.50 -34.59 21.83
C GLY A 150 9.51 -35.54 23.04
N ALA A 151 8.71 -35.25 24.07
CA ALA A 151 8.74 -35.97 25.35
C ALA A 151 7.91 -37.28 25.37
N ALA A 152 7.74 -37.97 24.24
CA ALA A 152 6.92 -39.18 24.15
C ALA A 152 7.71 -40.50 24.35
N SER A 153 9.01 -40.45 24.68
CA SER A 153 9.83 -41.68 24.77
C SER A 153 10.05 -42.24 26.17
N TYR A 154 9.74 -41.52 27.26
CA TYR A 154 9.88 -42.08 28.60
C TYR A 154 8.77 -41.57 29.54
N GLY A 155 7.75 -42.41 29.74
CA GLY A 155 7.10 -42.51 31.05
C GLY A 155 5.75 -41.82 31.27
N VAL A 156 5.06 -41.28 30.26
CA VAL A 156 3.68 -40.79 30.46
C VAL A 156 2.70 -41.70 29.71
N PRO A 157 1.75 -42.36 30.38
CA PRO A 157 0.71 -43.11 29.69
C PRO A 157 -0.12 -42.13 28.84
N PRO A 158 -0.49 -42.51 27.60
CA PRO A 158 -1.28 -41.64 26.75
C PRO A 158 -2.58 -41.26 27.47
N PRO A 159 -3.05 -40.01 27.34
CA PRO A 159 -4.31 -39.61 27.92
C PRO A 159 -5.45 -40.48 27.37
N PRO A 160 -6.48 -40.80 28.18
CA PRO A 160 -7.61 -41.59 27.71
C PRO A 160 -8.27 -40.88 26.53
N ILE A 161 -8.33 -41.59 25.40
CA ILE A 161 -9.04 -41.13 24.21
C ILE A 161 -10.53 -41.05 24.60
N GLY A 162 -11.06 -39.83 24.68
CA GLY A 162 -12.49 -39.61 24.89
C GLY A 162 -13.29 -40.32 23.79
N ALA A 163 -14.44 -40.89 24.18
CA ALA A 163 -15.27 -41.70 23.30
C ALA A 163 -15.56 -40.99 21.96
N PRO A 164 -15.53 -41.72 20.82
CA PRO A 164 -15.80 -41.13 19.52
C PRO A 164 -17.22 -40.54 19.48
N PRO A 165 -17.42 -39.42 18.76
CA PRO A 165 -18.75 -38.84 18.61
C PRO A 165 -19.69 -39.84 17.94
N PRO A 166 -20.97 -39.92 18.34
CA PRO A 166 -21.91 -40.87 17.74
C PRO A 166 -22.05 -40.59 16.25
N ALA A 167 -21.97 -41.66 15.45
CA ALA A 167 -22.19 -41.62 14.02
C ALA A 167 -23.57 -41.02 13.74
N ARG A 168 -23.60 -39.94 12.95
CA ARG A 168 -24.84 -39.43 12.37
C ARG A 168 -25.23 -40.38 11.24
N TYR A 169 -26.27 -41.17 11.48
CA TYR A 169 -27.13 -41.70 10.42
C TYR A 169 -28.33 -40.77 10.26
#